data_AF-A0A3G2SYA4-F1
#
_entry.id   AF-A0A3G2SYA4-F1
#
_cell.length_a   1.000
_cell.length_b   1.000
_cell.length_c   1.000
_cell.angle_alpha   90.00
_cell.angle_beta   90.00
_cell.angle_gamma   90.00
#
_symmetry.space_group_name_H-M   'P 1'
#
loop_
_entity.id
_entity.type
_entity.pdbx_description
1 polymer ?
#
loop_
_entity_poly.entity_id
_entity_poly.type
_entity_poly.pdbx_seq_one_letter_code
_entity_poly.pdbx_strand_id
1 'polypeptide(L)'
;MDLYQAILDFSHQHIDDLKQSYTWEINLEHLPVDLSLSGNNIYEQNISLRHQLHHAFSVATDFEEKYKIIRWYIYHWGGVKANSDSTLTEYSQSSPEILILKGVDGIASWSKALSIIDPVRYAIYDARVAMSLNALQVIYAVDLPQYFPPLKGRNTLINFFQAKLQTTFLQWNKANTQTFYQEYLALLQQIADQFSENVTRHEVEMLLFAHADELSFQAAAKLTHFKTI
;
A
#
# COMPACT_ATOMS: atom_id res chain seq x y z
N MET A 1 -20.84 4.17 -11.74
CA MET A 1 -20.01 4.52 -10.56
C MET A 1 -18.54 4.46 -10.94
N ASP A 2 -17.70 5.35 -10.39
CA ASP A 2 -16.25 5.33 -10.61
C ASP A 2 -15.49 4.68 -9.43
N LEU A 3 -14.17 4.50 -9.59
CA LEU A 3 -13.33 3.90 -8.54
C LEU A 3 -13.26 4.78 -7.28
N TYR A 4 -13.31 6.10 -7.43
CA TYR A 4 -13.32 7.02 -6.29
C TYR A 4 -14.52 6.74 -5.38
N GLN A 5 -15.72 6.70 -5.95
CA GLN A 5 -16.92 6.41 -5.17
C GLN A 5 -16.88 5.00 -4.57
N ALA A 6 -16.36 4.00 -5.30
CA ALA A 6 -16.22 2.64 -4.78
C ALA A 6 -15.30 2.55 -3.54
N ILE A 7 -14.15 3.25 -3.55
CA ILE A 7 -13.26 3.30 -2.38
C ILE A 7 -13.90 4.13 -1.27
N LEU A 8 -14.61 5.22 -1.60
CA LEU A 8 -15.25 6.08 -0.61
C LEU A 8 -16.34 5.33 0.15
N ASP A 9 -17.22 4.64 -0.57
CA ASP A 9 -18.29 3.82 0.00
C ASP A 9 -17.73 2.71 0.89
N PHE A 10 -16.65 2.04 0.43
CA PHE A 10 -15.95 1.05 1.22
C PHE A 10 -15.30 1.67 2.47
N SER A 11 -14.69 2.84 2.34
CA SER A 11 -14.04 3.54 3.46
C SER A 11 -15.07 3.96 4.51
N HIS A 12 -16.23 4.49 4.12
CA HIS A 12 -17.30 4.81 5.06
C HIS A 12 -17.83 3.60 5.83
N GLN A 13 -17.73 2.40 5.27
CA GLN A 13 -18.20 1.17 5.94
C GLN A 13 -17.18 0.61 6.94
N HIS A 14 -15.88 0.88 6.76
CA HIS A 14 -14.84 0.10 7.41
C HIS A 14 -13.74 0.92 8.10
N ILE A 15 -13.61 2.23 7.84
CA ILE A 15 -12.51 3.03 8.39
C ILE A 15 -12.58 3.15 9.92
N ASP A 16 -13.78 3.31 10.48
CA ASP A 16 -13.98 3.48 11.93
C ASP A 16 -13.60 2.22 12.72
N ASP A 17 -13.79 1.05 12.09
CA ASP A 17 -13.47 -0.26 12.67
C ASP A 17 -12.01 -0.69 12.41
N LEU A 18 -11.27 0.06 11.58
CA LEU A 18 -9.89 -0.29 11.21
C LEU A 18 -8.97 -0.42 12.44
N LYS A 19 -9.18 0.42 13.45
CA LYS A 19 -8.41 0.37 14.71
C LYS A 19 -8.54 -0.97 15.45
N GLN A 20 -9.66 -1.69 15.26
CA GLN A 20 -9.84 -3.02 15.86
C GLN A 20 -9.51 -4.16 14.89
N SER A 21 -9.71 -3.96 13.58
CA SER A 21 -9.54 -5.02 12.58
C SER A 21 -8.13 -5.11 11.99
N TYR A 22 -7.26 -4.11 12.21
CA TYR A 22 -5.90 -4.13 11.69
C TYR A 22 -4.97 -5.05 12.52
N THR A 23 -4.40 -6.07 11.87
CA THR A 23 -3.64 -7.14 12.55
C THR A 23 -2.17 -7.25 12.12
N TRP A 24 -1.60 -6.24 11.44
CA TRP A 24 -0.21 -6.32 10.98
C TRP A 24 0.78 -6.07 12.13
N GLU A 25 1.26 -7.14 12.74
CA GLU A 25 2.18 -7.08 13.87
C GLU A 25 3.53 -6.44 13.51
N ILE A 26 4.10 -5.72 14.48
CA ILE A 26 5.41 -5.08 14.34
C ILE A 26 6.45 -5.95 15.05
N ASN A 27 7.36 -6.53 14.28
CA ASN A 27 8.58 -7.13 14.83
C ASN A 27 9.71 -6.09 14.81
N LEU A 28 10.18 -5.69 16.00
CA LEU A 28 11.28 -4.72 16.18
C LEU A 28 12.68 -5.35 16.14
N GLU A 29 12.78 -6.64 15.83
CA GLU A 29 14.06 -7.31 15.64
C GLU A 29 14.92 -6.60 14.58
N HIS A 30 16.21 -6.43 14.87
CA HIS A 30 17.19 -5.74 14.03
C HIS A 30 16.88 -4.26 13.73
N LEU A 31 15.96 -3.62 14.46
CA LEU A 31 15.68 -2.20 14.31
C LEU A 31 16.98 -1.39 14.54
N PRO A 32 17.37 -0.51 13.61
CA PRO A 32 18.67 0.18 13.68
C PRO A 32 18.64 1.45 14.54
N VAL A 33 17.49 1.76 15.13
CA VAL A 33 17.22 3.00 15.87
C VAL A 33 16.39 2.67 17.12
N ASP A 34 16.63 3.38 18.21
CA ASP A 34 15.82 3.25 19.41
C ASP A 34 14.51 4.04 19.23
N LEU A 35 13.38 3.34 19.21
CA LEU A 35 12.05 3.94 19.04
C LEU A 35 11.14 3.60 20.23
N SER A 36 10.26 4.53 20.57
CA SER A 36 9.24 4.34 21.60
C SER A 36 7.86 4.41 20.95
N LEU A 37 7.35 3.26 20.49
CA LEU A 37 6.05 3.19 19.82
C LEU A 37 4.93 3.69 20.75
N SER A 38 4.15 4.64 20.26
CA SER A 38 2.94 5.13 20.90
C SER A 38 1.72 4.38 20.37
N GLY A 39 0.66 4.32 21.19
CA GLY A 39 -0.61 3.70 20.80
C GLY A 39 -0.97 2.48 21.64
N ASN A 40 -2.27 2.24 21.78
CA ASN A 40 -2.84 1.18 22.60
C ASN A 40 -3.14 -0.10 21.82
N ASN A 41 -3.07 -0.05 20.49
CA ASN A 41 -3.36 -1.17 19.58
C ASN A 41 -2.36 -1.20 18.41
N ILE A 42 -2.35 -2.32 17.68
CA ILE A 42 -1.42 -2.56 16.56
C ILE A 42 -1.58 -1.53 15.43
N TYR A 43 -2.80 -1.06 15.18
CA TYR A 43 -3.08 0.00 14.21
C TYR A 43 -2.35 1.30 14.57
N GLU A 44 -2.56 1.84 15.78
CA GLU A 44 -1.91 3.06 16.26
C GLU A 44 -0.38 2.90 16.31
N GLN A 45 0.11 1.72 16.68
CA GLN A 45 1.53 1.43 16.71
C GLN A 45 2.17 1.43 15.31
N ASN A 46 1.47 0.97 14.27
CA ASN A 46 1.98 1.04 12.90
C ASN A 46 2.03 2.47 12.37
N ILE A 47 1.03 3.29 12.73
CA ILE A 47 1.06 4.74 12.47
C ILE A 47 2.26 5.37 13.17
N SER A 48 2.43 5.10 14.47
CA SER A 48 3.54 5.61 15.28
C SER A 48 4.90 5.19 14.73
N LEU A 49 5.06 3.93 14.32
CA LEU A 49 6.28 3.39 13.72
C LEU A 49 6.68 4.21 12.49
N ARG A 50 5.74 4.47 11.57
CA ARG A 50 6.03 5.21 10.34
C ARG A 50 6.49 6.63 10.64
N HIS A 51 5.83 7.34 11.56
CA HIS A 51 6.22 8.69 11.95
C HIS A 51 7.56 8.75 12.67
N GLN A 52 7.85 7.78 13.53
CA GLN A 52 9.12 7.74 14.25
C GLN A 52 10.30 7.38 13.34
N LEU A 53 10.11 6.45 12.41
CA LEU A 53 11.12 6.16 11.39
C LEU A 53 11.34 7.36 10.47
N HIS A 54 10.29 8.09 10.09
CA HIS A 54 10.42 9.35 9.35
C HIS A 54 11.24 10.38 10.14
N HIS A 55 10.91 10.58 11.42
CA HIS A 55 11.66 11.50 12.28
C HIS A 55 13.14 11.10 12.32
N ALA A 56 13.45 9.84 12.64
CA ALA A 56 14.81 9.32 12.65
C ALA A 56 15.52 9.50 11.30
N PHE A 57 14.83 9.23 10.18
CA PHE A 57 15.36 9.43 8.84
C PHE A 57 15.66 10.91 8.54
N SER A 58 14.80 11.83 9.01
CA SER A 58 14.92 13.26 8.75
C SER A 58 16.07 13.92 9.52
N VAL A 59 16.35 13.45 10.75
CA VAL A 59 17.43 13.97 11.59
C VAL A 59 18.78 13.29 11.32
N ALA A 60 18.77 12.11 10.67
CA ALA A 60 19.99 11.39 10.32
C ALA A 60 20.89 12.24 9.42
N THR A 61 22.14 12.42 9.85
CA THR A 61 23.12 13.28 9.17
C THR A 61 23.95 12.54 8.14
N ASP A 62 24.15 11.24 8.32
CA ASP A 62 24.92 10.41 7.40
C ASP A 62 24.04 9.43 6.62
N PHE A 63 24.60 8.97 5.51
CA PHE A 63 23.93 8.04 4.61
C PHE A 63 23.70 6.67 5.25
N GLU A 64 24.60 6.20 6.10
CA GLU A 64 24.56 4.84 6.64
C GLU A 64 23.36 4.68 7.59
N GLU A 65 23.03 5.69 8.38
CA GLU A 65 21.82 5.75 9.21
C GLU A 65 20.55 5.66 8.36
N LYS A 66 20.44 6.51 7.33
CA LYS A 66 19.30 6.52 6.40
C LYS A 66 19.15 5.17 5.69
N TYR A 67 20.26 4.61 5.22
CA TYR A 67 20.31 3.30 4.59
C TYR A 67 19.81 2.20 5.51
N LYS A 68 20.27 2.16 6.77
CA LYS A 68 19.85 1.16 7.75
C LYS A 68 18.34 1.24 8.01
N ILE A 69 17.78 2.44 8.16
CA ILE A 69 16.34 2.66 8.36
C ILE A 69 15.54 2.12 7.17
N ILE A 70 15.88 2.54 5.94
CA ILE A 70 15.18 2.13 4.72
C ILE A 70 15.32 0.62 4.50
N ARG A 71 16.53 0.08 4.67
CA ARG A 71 16.80 -1.35 4.59
C ARG A 71 15.95 -2.12 5.59
N TRP A 72 15.90 -1.69 6.85
CA TRP A 72 15.11 -2.38 7.87
C TRP A 72 13.62 -2.37 7.51
N TYR A 73 13.08 -1.22 7.12
CA TYR A 73 11.66 -1.09 6.80
C TYR A 73 11.25 -1.92 5.57
N ILE A 74 12.10 -2.01 4.55
CA ILE A 74 11.83 -2.82 3.36
C ILE A 74 12.07 -4.30 3.62
N TYR A 75 13.22 -4.66 4.18
CA TYR A 75 13.71 -6.04 4.29
C TYR A 75 13.09 -6.80 5.47
N HIS A 76 13.12 -6.20 6.66
CA HIS A 76 12.73 -6.84 7.92
C HIS A 76 11.24 -6.65 8.18
N TRP A 77 10.75 -5.40 8.23
CA TRP A 77 9.33 -5.12 8.46
C TRP A 77 8.46 -5.48 7.24
N GLY A 78 8.82 -4.99 6.06
CA GLY A 78 8.08 -5.24 4.82
C GLY A 78 8.33 -6.63 4.22
N GLY A 79 9.31 -7.37 4.74
CA GLY A 79 9.64 -8.72 4.30
C GLY A 79 10.20 -8.81 2.87
N VAL A 80 10.64 -7.74 2.22
CA VAL A 80 11.13 -7.79 0.83
C VAL A 80 12.63 -8.07 0.78
N LYS A 81 13.00 -9.36 0.85
CA LYS A 81 14.41 -9.80 0.98
C LYS A 81 15.22 -9.86 -0.32
N ALA A 82 14.59 -9.59 -1.47
CA ALA A 82 15.22 -9.79 -2.78
C ALA A 82 16.00 -8.57 -3.31
N ASN A 83 15.89 -7.40 -2.66
CA ASN A 83 16.64 -6.22 -3.07
C ASN A 83 18.14 -6.42 -2.80
N SER A 84 18.99 -6.04 -3.74
CA SER A 84 20.43 -5.93 -3.51
C SER A 84 20.77 -4.71 -2.66
N ASP A 85 21.97 -4.69 -2.08
CA ASP A 85 22.47 -3.53 -1.36
C ASP A 85 22.55 -2.28 -2.26
N SER A 86 22.86 -2.45 -3.56
CA SER A 86 22.86 -1.35 -4.54
C SER A 86 21.46 -0.74 -4.75
N THR A 87 20.42 -1.58 -4.82
CA THR A 87 19.03 -1.12 -4.93
C THR A 87 18.57 -0.41 -3.66
N LEU A 88 18.91 -0.93 -2.49
CA LEU A 88 18.57 -0.29 -1.21
C LEU A 88 19.33 1.03 -1.01
N THR A 89 20.56 1.11 -1.51
CA THR A 89 21.36 2.35 -1.54
C THR A 89 20.66 3.40 -2.39
N GLU A 90 20.23 3.04 -3.60
CA GLU A 90 19.45 3.92 -4.48
C GLU A 90 18.20 4.45 -3.76
N TYR A 91 17.40 3.57 -3.13
CA TYR A 91 16.19 3.97 -2.42
C TYR A 91 16.42 4.90 -1.23
N SER A 92 17.63 4.91 -0.68
CA SER A 92 17.98 5.73 0.47
C SER A 92 18.57 7.09 0.09
N GLN A 93 19.02 7.26 -1.15
CA GLN A 93 19.71 8.48 -1.64
C GLN A 93 18.92 9.23 -2.71
N SER A 94 18.13 8.53 -3.52
CA SER A 94 17.37 9.13 -4.61
C SER A 94 16.25 10.02 -4.09
N SER A 95 15.97 11.10 -4.82
CA SER A 95 14.79 11.92 -4.55
C SER A 95 13.51 11.14 -4.87
N PRO A 96 12.37 11.53 -4.28
CA PRO A 96 11.10 10.90 -4.60
C PRO A 96 10.75 10.89 -6.09
N GLU A 97 11.09 11.95 -6.81
CA GLU A 97 10.85 12.07 -8.25
C GLU A 97 11.61 11.01 -9.04
N ILE A 98 12.89 10.76 -8.70
CA ILE A 98 13.70 9.71 -9.32
C ILE A 98 13.10 8.32 -9.04
N LEU A 99 12.65 8.07 -7.82
CA LEU A 99 12.05 6.78 -7.46
C LEU A 99 10.72 6.53 -8.17
N ILE A 100 9.88 7.56 -8.29
CA ILE A 100 8.59 7.47 -9.00
C ILE A 100 8.78 7.19 -10.49
N LEU A 101 9.84 7.74 -11.11
CA LEU A 101 10.16 7.48 -12.52
C LEU A 101 10.50 6.01 -12.82
N LYS A 102 10.79 5.19 -11.80
CA LYS A 102 10.97 3.75 -11.97
C LYS A 102 9.67 3.01 -12.32
N GLY A 103 8.52 3.67 -12.17
CA GLY A 103 7.21 3.10 -12.49
C GLY A 103 6.98 1.78 -11.72
N VAL A 104 6.48 0.75 -12.40
CA VAL A 104 6.13 -0.52 -11.75
C VAL A 104 7.33 -1.31 -11.20
N ASP A 105 8.55 -1.02 -11.64
CA ASP A 105 9.72 -1.80 -11.30
C ASP A 105 10.20 -1.51 -9.87
N GLY A 106 10.05 -2.49 -8.98
CA GLY A 106 10.42 -2.38 -7.58
C GLY A 106 9.48 -1.54 -6.72
N ILE A 107 8.27 -1.22 -7.21
CA ILE A 107 7.32 -0.33 -6.49
C ILE A 107 6.96 -0.80 -5.08
N ALA A 108 6.84 -2.10 -4.86
CA ALA A 108 6.62 -2.63 -3.51
C ALA A 108 7.71 -2.22 -2.51
N SER A 109 8.94 -1.97 -2.98
CA SER A 109 10.08 -1.55 -2.17
C SER A 109 10.23 -0.03 -2.17
N TRP A 110 10.26 0.62 -3.34
CA TRP A 110 10.51 2.06 -3.38
C TRP A 110 9.35 2.87 -2.79
N SER A 111 8.09 2.43 -2.89
CA SER A 111 6.96 3.11 -2.24
C SER A 111 7.03 3.02 -0.70
N LYS A 112 7.62 1.94 -0.16
CA LYS A 112 7.93 1.83 1.27
C LYS A 112 8.99 2.84 1.69
N ALA A 113 10.06 2.98 0.90
CA ALA A 113 11.06 4.01 1.16
C ALA A 113 10.42 5.40 1.17
N LEU A 114 9.60 5.71 0.17
CA LEU A 114 8.88 7.00 0.10
C LEU A 114 7.99 7.23 1.33
N SER A 115 7.27 6.21 1.80
CA SER A 115 6.42 6.33 2.99
C SER A 115 7.19 6.61 4.29
N ILE A 116 8.50 6.35 4.34
CA ILE A 116 9.38 6.77 5.43
C ILE A 116 9.95 8.16 5.17
N ILE A 117 10.35 8.44 3.93
CA ILE A 117 10.91 9.75 3.54
C ILE A 117 9.89 10.86 3.82
N ASP A 118 8.63 10.66 3.47
CA ASP A 118 7.54 11.57 3.79
C ASP A 118 6.21 10.80 3.94
N PRO A 119 5.83 10.43 5.18
CA PRO A 119 4.62 9.66 5.46
C PRO A 119 3.32 10.43 5.21
N VAL A 120 3.40 11.76 5.12
CA VAL A 120 2.23 12.60 4.82
C VAL A 120 1.97 12.62 3.32
N ARG A 121 3.01 12.59 2.48
CA ARG A 121 2.90 12.66 1.01
C ARG A 121 2.83 11.31 0.31
N TYR A 122 3.36 10.24 0.90
CA TYR A 122 3.50 8.97 0.21
C TYR A 122 2.87 7.81 0.99
N ALA A 123 2.36 6.84 0.25
CA ALA A 123 1.73 5.63 0.77
C ALA A 123 2.32 4.41 0.07
N ILE A 124 2.27 3.26 0.75
CA ILE A 124 2.80 2.02 0.20
C ILE A 124 1.90 1.55 -0.94
N TYR A 125 2.50 1.05 -2.01
CA TYR A 125 1.79 0.31 -3.05
C TYR A 125 2.42 -1.09 -3.14
N ASP A 126 1.76 -2.07 -2.52
CA ASP A 126 2.19 -3.47 -2.51
C ASP A 126 1.15 -4.40 -3.18
N ALA A 127 1.41 -5.71 -3.15
CA ALA A 127 0.53 -6.69 -3.79
C ALA A 127 -0.90 -6.71 -3.21
N ARG A 128 -1.07 -6.42 -1.92
CA ARG A 128 -2.38 -6.36 -1.25
C ARG A 128 -3.13 -5.12 -1.69
N VAL A 129 -2.49 -3.95 -1.64
CA VAL A 129 -3.08 -2.69 -2.09
C VAL A 129 -3.50 -2.79 -3.56
N ALA A 130 -2.61 -3.27 -4.44
CA ALA A 130 -2.90 -3.47 -5.86
C ALA A 130 -4.09 -4.41 -6.08
N MET A 131 -4.19 -5.48 -5.28
CA MET A 131 -5.30 -6.42 -5.36
C MET A 131 -6.61 -5.77 -4.90
N SER A 132 -6.62 -5.03 -3.79
CA SER A 132 -7.80 -4.33 -3.28
C SER A 132 -8.36 -3.32 -4.28
N LEU A 133 -7.50 -2.52 -4.91
CA LEU A 133 -7.92 -1.57 -5.96
C LEU A 133 -8.60 -2.27 -7.14
N ASN A 134 -8.08 -3.41 -7.58
CA ASN A 134 -8.68 -4.19 -8.67
C ASN A 134 -9.96 -4.92 -8.22
N ALA A 135 -10.01 -5.44 -7.00
CA ALA A 135 -11.16 -6.13 -6.42
C ALA A 135 -12.36 -5.20 -6.24
N LEU A 136 -12.14 -3.99 -5.70
CA LEU A 136 -13.21 -3.02 -5.48
C LEU A 136 -13.92 -2.64 -6.79
N GLN A 137 -13.19 -2.53 -7.90
CA GLN A 137 -13.79 -2.24 -9.21
C GLN A 137 -14.77 -3.34 -9.65
N VAL A 138 -14.51 -4.61 -9.29
CA VAL A 138 -15.45 -5.72 -9.51
C VAL A 138 -16.63 -5.65 -8.53
N ILE A 139 -16.33 -5.50 -7.24
CA ILE A 139 -17.32 -5.53 -6.15
C ILE A 139 -18.35 -4.41 -6.30
N TYR A 140 -17.92 -3.26 -6.79
CA TYR A 140 -18.78 -2.10 -6.99
C TYR A 140 -19.26 -1.99 -8.45
N ALA A 141 -18.76 -2.82 -9.38
CA ALA A 141 -19.11 -2.75 -10.81
C ALA A 141 -18.85 -1.34 -11.39
N VAL A 142 -17.60 -0.89 -11.24
CA VAL A 142 -17.13 0.40 -11.79
C VAL A 142 -17.31 0.44 -13.31
N ASP A 143 -17.83 1.55 -13.83
CA ASP A 143 -18.27 1.66 -15.23
C ASP A 143 -17.10 1.61 -16.22
N LEU A 144 -16.00 2.27 -15.86
CA LEU A 144 -14.77 2.37 -16.67
C LEU A 144 -13.58 1.87 -15.85
N PRO A 145 -13.48 0.55 -15.63
CA PRO A 145 -12.45 0.01 -14.76
C PRO A 145 -11.06 0.14 -15.40
N GLN A 146 -10.07 0.38 -14.56
CA GLN A 146 -8.67 0.40 -14.90
C GLN A 146 -7.92 -0.71 -14.18
N TYR A 147 -7.09 -1.43 -14.92
CA TYR A 147 -6.25 -2.46 -14.34
C TYR A 147 -5.01 -1.83 -13.71
N PHE A 148 -5.01 -1.76 -12.38
CA PHE A 148 -3.85 -1.37 -11.59
C PHE A 148 -2.80 -2.48 -11.62
N PRO A 149 -1.50 -2.17 -11.85
CA PRO A 149 -0.47 -3.18 -12.03
C PRO A 149 -0.40 -4.16 -10.83
N PRO A 150 -0.59 -5.47 -11.04
CA PRO A 150 -0.47 -6.45 -9.98
C PRO A 150 1.00 -6.62 -9.61
N LEU A 151 1.26 -6.91 -8.34
CA LEU A 151 2.60 -7.26 -7.88
C LEU A 151 2.60 -8.70 -7.39
N LYS A 152 3.62 -9.46 -7.77
CA LYS A 152 3.86 -10.78 -7.18
C LYS A 152 4.40 -10.57 -5.76
N GLY A 153 3.65 -11.07 -4.79
CA GLY A 153 4.01 -10.98 -3.38
C GLY A 153 4.37 -12.33 -2.78
N ARG A 154 4.63 -12.34 -1.47
CA ARG A 154 4.75 -13.57 -0.67
C ARG A 154 3.40 -14.12 -0.22
N ASN A 155 2.37 -13.29 -0.22
CA ASN A 155 1.01 -13.72 0.11
C ASN A 155 0.50 -14.63 -1.03
N THR A 156 0.46 -15.94 -0.75
CA THR A 156 0.04 -16.97 -1.69
C THR A 156 -1.43 -16.85 -2.07
N LEU A 157 -2.27 -16.36 -1.16
CA LEU A 157 -3.69 -16.15 -1.38
C LEU A 157 -3.93 -14.99 -2.35
N ILE A 158 -3.24 -13.86 -2.16
CA ILE A 158 -3.27 -12.73 -3.09
C ILE A 158 -2.77 -13.15 -4.48
N ASN A 159 -1.65 -13.89 -4.55
CA ASN A 159 -1.15 -14.40 -5.84
C ASN A 159 -2.17 -15.33 -6.52
N PHE A 160 -2.84 -16.19 -5.75
CA PHE A 160 -3.91 -17.06 -6.26
C PHE A 160 -5.06 -16.25 -6.84
N PHE A 161 -5.55 -15.22 -6.14
CA PHE A 161 -6.65 -14.40 -6.63
C PHE A 161 -6.27 -13.53 -7.81
N GLN A 162 -5.06 -12.95 -7.83
CA GLN A 162 -4.55 -12.24 -9.00
C GLN A 162 -4.56 -13.14 -10.24
N ALA A 163 -4.13 -14.40 -10.11
CA ALA A 163 -4.18 -15.37 -11.21
C ALA A 163 -5.62 -15.74 -11.59
N LYS A 164 -6.48 -16.00 -10.60
CA LYS A 164 -7.89 -16.38 -10.81
C LYS A 164 -8.71 -15.31 -11.52
N LEU A 165 -8.42 -14.04 -11.23
CA LEU A 165 -9.17 -12.87 -11.75
C LEU A 165 -8.48 -12.23 -12.96
N GLN A 166 -7.29 -12.72 -13.33
CA GLN A 166 -6.45 -12.16 -14.38
C GLN A 166 -7.19 -11.98 -15.71
N THR A 167 -8.00 -12.97 -16.12
CA THR A 167 -8.73 -12.90 -17.40
C THR A 167 -9.71 -11.74 -17.45
N THR A 168 -10.30 -11.36 -16.32
CA THR A 168 -11.20 -10.21 -16.21
C THR A 168 -10.40 -8.92 -16.23
N PHE A 169 -9.35 -8.83 -15.42
CA PHE A 169 -8.52 -7.62 -15.35
C PHE A 169 -7.83 -7.29 -16.67
N LEU A 170 -7.44 -8.29 -17.46
CA LEU A 170 -6.82 -8.10 -18.77
C LEU A 170 -7.78 -7.53 -19.84
N GLN A 171 -9.09 -7.53 -19.59
CA GLN A 171 -10.08 -6.89 -20.48
C GLN A 171 -10.20 -5.38 -20.23
N TRP A 172 -9.65 -4.88 -19.12
CA TRP A 172 -9.72 -3.47 -18.75
C TRP A 172 -8.57 -2.68 -19.36
N ASN A 173 -8.76 -1.35 -19.45
CA ASN A 173 -7.67 -0.46 -19.80
C ASN A 173 -6.62 -0.50 -18.69
N LYS A 174 -5.34 -0.70 -19.05
CA LYS A 174 -4.26 -0.70 -18.06
C LYS A 174 -4.04 0.73 -17.56
N ALA A 175 -3.85 0.87 -16.25
CA ALA A 175 -3.37 2.12 -15.69
C ALA A 175 -2.00 2.46 -16.30
N ASN A 176 -1.72 3.75 -16.48
CA ASN A 176 -0.48 4.20 -17.08
C ASN A 176 0.68 3.93 -16.12
N THR A 177 1.64 3.10 -16.54
CA THR A 177 2.76 2.64 -15.69
C THR A 177 3.67 3.75 -15.18
N GLN A 178 3.60 4.95 -15.76
CA GLN A 178 4.38 6.12 -15.35
C GLN A 178 3.63 7.05 -14.39
N THR A 179 2.29 7.10 -14.46
CA THR A 179 1.48 8.06 -13.68
C THR A 179 0.59 7.41 -12.63
N PHE A 180 0.32 6.10 -12.72
CA PHE A 180 -0.65 5.41 -11.86
C PHE A 180 -0.36 5.58 -10.37
N TYR A 181 0.91 5.64 -9.96
CA TYR A 181 1.24 5.82 -8.55
C TYR A 181 0.84 7.20 -8.04
N GLN A 182 1.03 8.25 -8.84
CA GLN A 182 0.60 9.60 -8.49
C GLN A 182 -0.93 9.70 -8.47
N GLU A 183 -1.60 9.06 -9.43
CA GLU A 183 -3.06 8.93 -9.47
C GLU A 183 -3.59 8.20 -8.23
N TYR A 184 -2.93 7.11 -7.84
CA TYR A 184 -3.22 6.37 -6.60
C TYR A 184 -3.07 7.24 -5.35
N LEU A 185 -1.97 8.00 -5.21
CA LEU A 185 -1.79 8.88 -4.05
C LEU A 185 -2.82 10.01 -4.01
N ALA A 186 -3.18 10.57 -5.16
CA ALA A 186 -4.22 11.59 -5.27
C ALA A 186 -5.57 11.01 -4.87
N LEU A 187 -5.90 9.82 -5.35
CA LEU A 187 -7.13 9.10 -5.00
C LEU A 187 -7.24 8.88 -3.49
N LEU A 188 -6.20 8.32 -2.86
CA LEU A 188 -6.22 8.12 -1.40
C LEU A 188 -6.38 9.43 -0.62
N GLN A 189 -5.77 10.53 -1.09
CA GLN A 189 -5.92 11.83 -0.45
C GLN A 189 -7.35 12.35 -0.58
N GLN A 190 -7.94 12.29 -1.77
CA GLN A 190 -9.31 12.73 -2.01
C GLN A 190 -10.30 11.99 -1.12
N ILE A 191 -10.08 10.68 -0.91
CA ILE A 191 -10.88 9.86 0.01
C ILE A 191 -10.70 10.33 1.45
N ALA A 192 -9.45 10.47 1.90
CA ALA A 192 -9.14 10.95 3.24
C ALA A 192 -9.80 12.31 3.54
N ASP A 193 -9.77 13.23 2.57
CA ASP A 193 -10.37 14.56 2.67
C ASP A 193 -11.91 14.56 2.81
N GLN A 194 -12.59 13.43 2.56
CA GLN A 194 -14.05 13.33 2.76
C GLN A 194 -14.45 13.06 4.21
N PHE A 195 -13.51 12.67 5.07
CA PHE A 195 -13.80 12.38 6.46
C PHE A 195 -13.62 13.64 7.31
N SER A 196 -14.60 13.92 8.17
CA SER A 196 -14.56 15.04 9.11
C SER A 196 -13.58 14.80 10.27
N GLU A 197 -13.28 13.54 10.55
CA GLU A 197 -12.17 13.14 11.41
C GLU A 197 -10.88 13.15 10.59
N ASN A 198 -9.73 13.35 11.24
CA ASN A 198 -8.43 13.47 10.57
C ASN A 198 -7.92 12.12 9.99
N VAL A 199 -8.73 11.43 9.19
CA VAL A 199 -8.31 10.27 8.41
C VAL A 199 -7.21 10.71 7.46
N THR A 200 -6.13 9.97 7.44
CA THR A 200 -4.97 10.25 6.61
C THR A 200 -4.91 9.35 5.39
N ARG A 201 -4.13 9.75 4.39
CA ARG A 201 -3.76 8.88 3.26
C ARG A 201 -3.23 7.51 3.72
N HIS A 202 -2.44 7.50 4.79
CA HIS A 202 -1.87 6.29 5.37
C HIS A 202 -2.97 5.35 5.86
N GLU A 203 -4.01 5.85 6.50
CA GLU A 203 -5.10 5.02 6.99
C GLU A 203 -5.95 4.42 5.88
N VAL A 204 -6.20 5.16 4.81
CA VAL A 204 -6.89 4.60 3.62
C VAL A 204 -6.02 3.51 2.97
N GLU A 205 -4.69 3.68 2.91
CA GLU A 205 -3.77 2.63 2.48
C GLU A 205 -3.81 1.40 3.41
N MET A 206 -3.77 1.60 4.73
CA MET A 206 -3.89 0.54 5.72
C MET A 206 -5.22 -0.21 5.60
N LEU A 207 -6.31 0.49 5.31
CA LEU A 207 -7.63 -0.08 5.10
C LEU A 207 -7.62 -1.04 3.90
N LEU A 208 -7.13 -0.57 2.74
CA LEU A 208 -7.00 -1.38 1.53
C LEU A 208 -6.10 -2.58 1.76
N PHE A 209 -4.99 -2.39 2.47
CA PHE A 209 -4.06 -3.46 2.81
C PHE A 209 -4.69 -4.53 3.71
N ALA A 210 -5.42 -4.13 4.75
CA ALA A 210 -5.98 -5.03 5.75
C ALA A 210 -7.11 -5.91 5.16
N HIS A 211 -7.92 -5.35 4.26
CA HIS A 211 -9.06 -6.04 3.68
C HIS A 211 -8.76 -6.77 2.37
N ALA A 212 -7.50 -6.81 1.93
CA ALA A 212 -7.14 -7.34 0.62
C ALA A 212 -7.58 -8.80 0.40
N ASP A 213 -7.46 -9.65 1.42
CA ASP A 213 -7.89 -11.04 1.33
C ASP A 213 -9.42 -11.13 1.18
N GLU A 214 -10.18 -10.43 2.03
CA GLU A 214 -11.64 -10.39 1.98
C GLU A 214 -12.16 -9.85 0.64
N LEU A 215 -11.64 -8.70 0.20
CA LEU A 215 -11.99 -8.09 -1.08
C LEU A 215 -11.69 -9.05 -2.25
N SER A 216 -10.59 -9.80 -2.18
CA SER A 216 -10.26 -10.80 -3.19
C SER A 216 -11.30 -11.93 -3.26
N PHE A 217 -11.77 -12.42 -2.12
CA PHE A 217 -12.85 -13.41 -2.06
C PHE A 217 -14.16 -12.85 -2.63
N GLN A 218 -14.58 -11.66 -2.20
CA GLN A 218 -15.83 -11.03 -2.64
C GLN A 218 -15.83 -10.78 -4.15
N ALA A 219 -14.74 -10.25 -4.70
CA ALA A 219 -14.59 -10.04 -6.14
C ALA A 219 -14.70 -11.36 -6.92
N ALA A 220 -14.04 -12.42 -6.45
CA ALA A 220 -14.12 -13.72 -7.09
C ALA A 220 -15.54 -14.32 -7.04
N ALA A 221 -16.23 -14.20 -5.91
CA ALA A 221 -17.60 -14.67 -5.75
C ALA A 221 -18.56 -13.96 -6.73
N LYS A 222 -18.42 -12.64 -6.87
CA LYS A 222 -19.25 -11.84 -7.77
C LYS A 222 -19.10 -12.31 -9.23
N LEU A 223 -17.87 -12.53 -9.70
CA LEU A 223 -17.61 -13.00 -11.07
C LEU A 223 -18.06 -14.43 -11.33
N THR A 224 -18.05 -15.32 -10.34
CA THR A 224 -18.62 -16.66 -10.50
C THR A 224 -20.12 -16.65 -10.66
N HIS A 225 -20.84 -15.75 -9.98
CA HIS A 225 -22.28 -15.61 -10.17
C HIS A 225 -22.66 -14.99 -11.52
N PHE A 226 -21.82 -14.12 -12.10
CA PHE A 226 -22.03 -13.56 -13.44
C PHE A 226 -21.80 -14.55 -14.60
N LYS A 227 -21.10 -15.68 -14.38
CA LYS A 227 -20.85 -16.70 -15.41
C LYS A 227 -22.01 -17.69 -15.63
N THR A 228 -23.20 -17.39 -15.10
CA THR A 228 -24.41 -18.21 -15.30
C THR A 228 -25.43 -17.41 -16.11
N ILE A 229 -25.23 -17.34 -17.42
CA ILE A 229 -26.26 -16.97 -18.41
C ILE A 229 -26.08 -17.87 -19.62
#